data_AF-A0A3M7E5I4-F1
#
_entry.id   AF-A0A3M7E5I4-F1
#
_cell.length_a   1.000
_cell.length_b   1.000
_cell.length_c   1.000
_cell.angle_alpha   90.00
_cell.angle_beta   90.00
_cell.angle_gamma   90.00
#
_symmetry.space_group_name_H-M   'P 1'
#
loop_
_entity.id
_entity.type
_entity.pdbx_description
1 polymer ?
#
loop_
_entity_poly.entity_id
_entity_poly.type
_entity_poly.pdbx_seq_one_letter_code
_entity_poly.pdbx_strand_id
1 'polypeptide(L)'
;MTAQQPAMQSETGWEKFFAPELELSDSTREVFETYSKIPPHEVMNHCYAIREKAWSIHPYPCIGMGRFLQMAIGNHHLYQPEVLPRMLRGDQKYLDLGCAFAQDIRRLVADGVDSRNCYGADLQLDFLDLGYELFRDRETLHSTFITADIFDSASDLMRIQGTIDIVDASSFFHLFSWDDQKAAAQTVTKLLKPQKDSLVVGRQMGHVDGGEFTRRGEKGLGFRHNAETWRRMWNEVGEEAGGVQFSAEAILKPIPRELKDAMQSQSRPEDEGNVSMEFSVRRLT
;
A
#
# COMPACT_ATOMS: atom_id res chain seq x y z
N MET A 1 10.17 41.97 10.12
CA MET A 1 11.20 41.00 10.53
C MET A 1 10.50 39.66 10.64
N THR A 2 10.57 38.87 9.57
CA THR A 2 9.94 37.56 9.48
C THR A 2 10.76 36.57 10.30
N ALA A 3 10.20 36.10 11.41
CA ALA A 3 10.78 35.02 12.18
C ALA A 3 10.69 33.74 11.32
N GLN A 4 11.84 33.27 10.84
CA GLN A 4 11.98 31.92 10.31
C GLN A 4 11.69 30.94 11.44
N GLN A 5 10.64 30.13 11.29
CA GLN A 5 10.49 28.93 12.09
C GLN A 5 11.69 28.02 11.83
N PRO A 6 12.33 27.44 12.87
CA PRO A 6 13.39 26.48 12.66
C PRO A 6 12.81 25.24 11.98
N ALA A 7 13.48 24.79 10.91
CA ALA A 7 13.21 23.47 10.33
C ALA A 7 13.35 22.43 11.46
N MET A 8 12.26 21.73 11.74
CA MET A 8 12.22 20.64 12.70
C MET A 8 13.10 19.53 12.14
N GLN A 9 14.35 19.42 12.61
CA GLN A 9 15.21 18.28 12.30
C GLN A 9 14.55 17.04 12.94
N SER A 10 14.11 16.10 12.12
CA SER A 10 13.50 14.88 12.60
C SER A 10 14.55 13.99 13.27
N GLU A 11 14.39 13.68 14.56
CA GLU A 11 15.24 12.75 15.31
C GLU A 11 15.17 11.28 14.80
N THR A 12 14.47 11.02 13.68
CA THR A 12 14.20 9.67 13.16
C THR A 12 15.36 9.08 12.36
N GLY A 13 16.30 9.92 11.90
CA GLY A 13 17.40 9.50 11.03
C GLY A 13 16.91 9.02 9.65
N TRP A 14 15.75 9.51 9.18
CA TRP A 14 15.16 9.09 7.91
C TRP A 14 15.72 9.82 6.69
N GLU A 15 16.49 10.89 6.88
CA GLU A 15 17.14 11.68 5.81
C GLU A 15 17.95 10.82 4.84
N LYS A 16 18.52 9.73 5.35
CA LYS A 16 19.27 8.74 4.58
C LYS A 16 18.46 7.91 3.58
N PHE A 17 17.13 7.95 3.66
CA PHE A 17 16.22 7.31 2.70
C PHE A 17 15.77 8.27 1.59
N PHE A 18 16.26 9.51 1.58
CA PHE A 18 15.99 10.45 0.51
C PHE A 18 16.85 10.11 -0.71
N ALA A 19 16.27 9.41 -1.69
CA ALA A 19 16.99 9.02 -2.90
C ALA A 19 17.34 10.26 -3.75
N PRO A 20 18.57 10.35 -4.29
CA PRO A 20 18.97 11.51 -5.09
C PRO A 20 18.10 11.68 -6.34
N GLU A 21 17.74 10.56 -6.97
CA GLU A 21 16.91 10.53 -8.17
C GLU A 21 15.61 9.74 -7.93
N LEU A 22 14.55 10.17 -8.59
CA LEU A 22 13.29 9.45 -8.70
C LEU A 22 13.30 8.62 -9.98
N GLU A 23 12.81 7.40 -9.86
CA GLU A 23 12.58 6.52 -11.00
C GLU A 23 11.08 6.33 -11.23
N LEU A 24 10.72 6.18 -12.49
CA LEU A 24 9.34 6.06 -12.92
C LEU A 24 9.24 4.95 -13.97
N SER A 25 8.40 3.96 -13.73
CA SER A 25 8.13 2.93 -14.74
C SER A 25 7.34 3.53 -15.90
N ASP A 26 7.48 2.95 -17.09
CA ASP A 26 6.72 3.36 -18.29
C ASP A 26 5.21 3.36 -18.02
N SER A 27 4.73 2.37 -17.27
CA SER A 27 3.32 2.27 -16.94
C SER A 27 2.84 3.34 -15.95
N THR A 28 3.69 3.79 -15.03
CA THR A 28 3.34 4.92 -14.14
C THR A 28 3.39 6.24 -14.91
N ARG A 29 4.37 6.39 -15.80
CA ARG A 29 4.49 7.53 -16.72
C ARG A 29 3.26 7.67 -17.59
N GLU A 30 2.78 6.57 -18.18
CA GLU A 30 1.56 6.53 -18.97
C GLU A 30 0.37 7.12 -18.21
N VAL A 31 0.16 6.74 -16.94
CA VAL A 31 -0.94 7.28 -16.13
C VAL A 31 -0.81 8.79 -15.95
N PHE A 32 0.38 9.32 -15.67
CA PHE A 32 0.56 10.77 -15.54
C PHE A 32 0.30 11.53 -16.85
N GLU A 33 0.72 10.97 -17.98
CA GLU A 33 0.53 11.60 -19.29
C GLU A 33 -0.93 11.50 -19.76
N THR A 34 -1.58 10.35 -19.55
CA THR A 34 -2.91 10.06 -20.11
C THR A 34 -4.05 10.38 -19.16
N TYR A 35 -3.99 9.98 -17.89
CA TYR A 35 -5.04 10.24 -16.91
C TYR A 35 -4.89 11.64 -16.33
N SER A 36 -3.69 11.98 -15.83
CA SER A 36 -3.44 13.28 -15.18
C SER A 36 -3.17 14.43 -16.16
N LYS A 37 -3.06 14.14 -17.47
CA LYS A 37 -2.84 15.12 -18.55
C LYS A 37 -1.60 15.99 -18.33
N ILE A 38 -0.56 15.42 -17.73
CA ILE A 38 0.72 16.12 -17.52
C ILE A 38 1.55 15.96 -18.81
N PRO A 39 2.06 17.05 -19.41
CA PRO A 39 2.93 16.94 -20.58
C PRO A 39 4.15 16.04 -20.28
N PRO A 40 4.58 15.17 -21.21
CA PRO A 40 5.68 14.20 -20.95
C PRO A 40 6.95 14.83 -20.38
N HIS A 41 7.30 16.04 -20.83
CA HIS A 41 8.48 16.79 -20.40
C HIS A 41 8.34 17.43 -19.00
N GLU A 42 7.13 17.50 -18.44
CA GLU A 42 6.87 18.04 -17.10
C GLU A 42 6.77 16.96 -16.02
N VAL A 43 6.53 15.69 -16.40
CA VAL A 43 6.20 14.59 -15.46
C VAL A 43 7.24 14.47 -14.33
N MET A 44 8.52 14.38 -14.66
CA MET A 44 9.55 14.19 -13.62
C MET A 44 9.65 15.39 -12.69
N ASN A 45 9.62 16.61 -13.23
CA ASN A 45 9.68 17.84 -12.43
C ASN A 45 8.48 17.94 -11.47
N HIS A 46 7.30 17.55 -11.95
CA HIS A 46 6.09 17.47 -11.13
C HIS A 46 6.24 16.45 -9.99
N CYS A 47 6.73 15.24 -10.29
CA CYS A 47 7.00 14.21 -9.28
C CYS A 47 8.00 14.66 -8.20
N TYR A 48 9.10 15.33 -8.59
CA TYR A 48 10.07 15.88 -7.64
C TYR A 48 9.43 16.95 -6.76
N ALA A 49 8.66 17.89 -7.33
CA ALA A 49 8.00 18.94 -6.57
C ALA A 49 7.01 18.36 -5.54
N ILE A 50 6.27 17.31 -5.90
CA ILE A 50 5.39 16.60 -4.97
C ILE A 50 6.18 15.88 -3.87
N ARG A 51 7.29 15.21 -4.20
CA ARG A 51 8.14 14.56 -3.20
C ARG A 51 8.66 15.57 -2.16
N GLU A 52 9.15 16.73 -2.59
CA GLU A 52 9.64 17.77 -1.68
C GLU A 52 8.55 18.24 -0.71
N LYS A 53 7.33 18.49 -1.21
CA LYS A 53 6.18 18.83 -0.37
C LYS A 53 5.86 17.71 0.61
N ALA A 54 5.76 16.48 0.13
CA ALA A 54 5.45 15.32 0.95
C ALA A 54 6.48 15.09 2.06
N TRP A 55 7.76 15.22 1.71
CA TRP A 55 8.88 15.07 2.64
C TRP A 55 8.86 16.13 3.74
N SER A 56 8.42 17.35 3.42
CA SER A 56 8.26 18.43 4.40
C SER A 56 7.10 18.23 5.38
N ILE A 57 6.11 17.39 5.03
CA ILE A 57 4.99 17.03 5.91
C ILE A 57 5.45 15.91 6.85
N HIS A 58 5.82 14.75 6.28
CA HIS A 58 6.41 13.64 7.03
C HIS A 58 7.56 13.01 6.23
N PRO A 59 8.80 12.96 6.75
CA PRO A 59 9.98 12.46 6.04
C PRO A 59 10.05 10.92 6.02
N TYR A 60 8.94 10.25 5.70
CA TYR A 60 8.89 8.79 5.70
C TYR A 60 9.79 8.20 4.62
N PRO A 61 10.45 7.05 4.87
CA PRO A 61 11.29 6.37 3.87
C PRO A 61 10.57 6.11 2.53
N CYS A 62 9.27 5.80 2.55
CA CYS A 62 8.48 5.59 1.35
C CYS A 62 8.39 6.84 0.46
N ILE A 63 8.41 8.04 1.03
CA ILE A 63 8.38 9.31 0.30
C ILE A 63 9.75 9.59 -0.32
N GLY A 64 10.82 9.48 0.48
CA GLY A 64 12.18 9.76 0.03
C GLY A 64 12.63 8.85 -1.12
N MET A 65 12.25 7.58 -1.06
CA MET A 65 12.52 6.59 -2.10
C MET A 65 11.49 6.59 -3.25
N GLY A 66 10.52 7.52 -3.26
CA GLY A 66 9.55 7.64 -4.34
C GLY A 66 8.55 6.48 -4.45
N ARG A 67 8.30 5.72 -3.37
CA ARG A 67 7.39 4.57 -3.41
C ARG A 67 5.94 4.97 -3.66
N PHE A 68 5.55 6.21 -3.38
CA PHE A 68 4.23 6.76 -3.74
C PHE A 68 4.01 6.86 -5.26
N LEU A 69 5.07 6.74 -6.06
CA LEU A 69 4.99 6.63 -7.52
C LEU A 69 4.85 5.18 -7.99
N GLN A 70 4.93 4.19 -7.09
CA GLN A 70 4.74 2.79 -7.45
C GLN A 70 3.25 2.43 -7.30
N MET A 71 2.56 2.30 -8.42
CA MET A 71 1.21 1.74 -8.47
C MET A 71 1.31 0.21 -8.40
N ALA A 72 1.47 -0.31 -7.18
CA ALA A 72 1.72 -1.72 -6.89
C ALA A 72 0.65 -2.64 -7.48
N ILE A 73 -0.63 -2.27 -7.39
CA ILE A 73 -1.75 -3.06 -7.88
C ILE A 73 -1.63 -3.35 -9.38
N GLY A 74 -1.19 -2.36 -10.17
CA GLY A 74 -1.03 -2.48 -11.62
C GLY A 74 0.01 -3.53 -12.04
N ASN A 75 0.93 -3.87 -11.13
CA ASN A 75 1.98 -4.87 -11.36
C ASN A 75 1.66 -6.24 -10.74
N HIS A 76 0.56 -6.35 -9.99
CA HIS A 76 0.17 -7.59 -9.31
C HIS A 76 -0.27 -8.64 -10.35
N HIS A 77 0.15 -9.91 -10.19
CA HIS A 77 -0.15 -10.95 -11.19
C HIS A 77 -1.65 -11.21 -11.40
N LEU A 78 -2.48 -10.93 -10.39
CA LEU A 78 -3.94 -11.02 -10.47
C LEU A 78 -4.62 -9.77 -11.06
N TYR A 79 -3.89 -8.69 -11.32
CA TYR A 79 -4.50 -7.43 -11.73
C TYR A 79 -5.27 -7.55 -13.04
N GLN A 80 -4.57 -7.90 -14.12
CA GLN A 80 -5.13 -8.07 -15.45
C GLN A 80 -6.11 -9.27 -15.55
N PRO A 81 -5.80 -10.48 -15.05
CA PRO A 81 -6.70 -11.62 -15.23
C PRO A 81 -7.93 -11.62 -14.32
N GLU A 82 -7.94 -10.85 -13.22
CA GLU A 82 -9.02 -10.93 -12.24
C GLU A 82 -9.47 -9.57 -11.68
N VAL A 83 -8.59 -8.82 -11.01
CA VAL A 83 -8.99 -7.60 -10.26
C VAL A 83 -9.63 -6.56 -11.19
N LEU A 84 -8.94 -6.19 -12.27
CA LEU A 84 -9.41 -5.16 -13.20
C LEU A 84 -10.72 -5.59 -13.90
N PRO A 85 -10.85 -6.79 -14.51
CA PRO A 85 -12.11 -7.25 -15.09
C PRO A 85 -13.27 -7.27 -14.08
N ARG A 86 -13.01 -7.63 -12.81
CA ARG A 86 -14.04 -7.61 -11.75
C ARG A 86 -14.51 -6.19 -11.46
N MET A 87 -13.59 -5.25 -11.34
CA MET A 87 -13.91 -3.86 -11.03
C MET A 87 -14.56 -3.12 -12.21
N LEU A 88 -14.20 -3.46 -13.45
CA LEU A 88 -14.82 -2.92 -14.66
C LEU A 88 -16.29 -3.32 -14.85
N ARG A 89 -16.77 -4.40 -14.20
CA ARG A 89 -18.21 -4.73 -14.17
C ARG A 89 -19.04 -3.69 -13.43
N GLY A 90 -18.42 -2.92 -12.53
CA GLY A 90 -19.04 -1.81 -11.81
C GLY A 90 -19.96 -2.21 -10.66
N ASP A 91 -20.02 -3.50 -10.29
CA ASP A 91 -20.91 -4.06 -9.27
C ASP A 91 -20.21 -4.45 -7.96
N GLN A 92 -18.89 -4.23 -7.89
CA GLN A 92 -18.04 -4.63 -6.77
C GLN A 92 -17.27 -3.45 -6.20
N LYS A 93 -16.86 -3.58 -4.94
CA LYS A 93 -16.13 -2.54 -4.21
C LYS A 93 -14.68 -2.94 -3.96
N TYR A 94 -13.79 -1.97 -4.13
CA TYR A 94 -12.36 -2.10 -3.86
C TYR A 94 -11.96 -1.19 -2.69
N LEU A 95 -11.11 -1.69 -1.79
CA LEU A 95 -10.50 -0.91 -0.71
C LEU A 95 -8.98 -0.95 -0.82
N ASP A 96 -8.35 0.22 -0.89
CA ASP A 96 -6.91 0.42 -0.71
C ASP A 96 -6.64 0.72 0.78
N LEU A 97 -6.00 -0.21 1.49
CA LEU A 97 -5.73 -0.14 2.92
C LEU A 97 -4.29 0.32 3.21
N GLY A 98 -4.15 1.49 3.83
CA GLY A 98 -2.90 2.24 3.90
C GLY A 98 -2.65 3.04 2.62
N CYS A 99 -3.67 3.74 2.13
CA CYS A 99 -3.69 4.25 0.75
C CYS A 99 -2.70 5.39 0.50
N ALA A 100 -2.24 6.15 1.51
CA ALA A 100 -1.37 7.32 1.35
C ALA A 100 -1.82 8.30 0.25
N PHE A 101 -1.18 8.27 -0.93
CA PHE A 101 -1.51 9.10 -2.11
C PHE A 101 -2.65 8.51 -2.94
N ALA A 102 -3.20 7.36 -2.55
CA ALA A 102 -4.18 6.56 -3.26
C ALA A 102 -3.79 6.29 -4.72
N GLN A 103 -2.49 6.07 -4.96
CA GLN A 103 -1.94 5.83 -6.30
C GLN A 103 -2.48 4.53 -6.91
N ASP A 104 -2.77 3.52 -6.09
CA ASP A 104 -3.31 2.24 -6.54
C ASP A 104 -4.77 2.38 -6.98
N ILE A 105 -5.60 3.13 -6.25
CA ILE A 105 -6.95 3.50 -6.72
C ILE A 105 -6.89 4.22 -8.08
N ARG A 106 -5.99 5.19 -8.21
CA ARG A 106 -5.84 5.97 -9.45
C ARG A 106 -5.35 5.14 -10.62
N ARG A 107 -4.60 4.07 -10.35
CA ARG A 107 -4.29 3.07 -11.37
C ARG A 107 -5.54 2.37 -11.90
N LEU A 108 -6.42 1.92 -11.02
CA LEU A 108 -7.71 1.32 -11.44
C LEU A 108 -8.54 2.31 -12.26
N VAL A 109 -8.62 3.57 -11.81
CA VAL A 109 -9.42 4.61 -12.48
C VAL A 109 -8.84 4.96 -13.85
N ALA A 110 -7.52 5.06 -13.97
CA ALA A 110 -6.84 5.26 -15.26
C ALA A 110 -7.16 4.13 -16.26
N ASP A 111 -7.32 2.90 -15.76
CA ASP A 111 -7.72 1.73 -16.56
C ASP A 111 -9.26 1.61 -16.77
N GLY A 112 -10.05 2.61 -16.35
CA GLY A 112 -11.48 2.74 -16.66
C GLY A 112 -12.45 2.31 -15.55
N VAL A 113 -11.96 1.99 -14.35
CA VAL A 113 -12.82 1.66 -13.19
C VAL A 113 -13.54 2.90 -12.69
N ASP A 114 -14.83 2.76 -12.36
CA ASP A 114 -15.61 3.82 -11.71
C ASP A 114 -15.10 4.09 -10.30
N SER A 115 -14.54 5.28 -10.10
CA SER A 115 -13.95 5.70 -8.82
C SER A 115 -14.93 5.66 -7.64
N ARG A 116 -16.25 5.72 -7.88
CA ARG A 116 -17.29 5.62 -6.83
C ARG A 116 -17.34 4.26 -6.15
N ASN A 117 -16.79 3.23 -6.80
CA ASN A 117 -16.66 1.89 -6.25
C ASN A 117 -15.33 1.67 -5.51
N CYS A 118 -14.45 2.67 -5.49
CA CYS A 118 -13.16 2.59 -4.82
C CYS A 118 -13.19 3.35 -3.48
N TYR A 119 -12.61 2.72 -2.48
CA TYR A 119 -12.46 3.22 -1.12
C TYR A 119 -10.98 3.26 -0.79
N GLY A 120 -10.53 4.30 -0.12
CA GLY A 120 -9.19 4.38 0.46
C GLY A 120 -9.28 4.56 1.96
N ALA A 121 -8.44 3.87 2.72
CA ALA A 121 -8.35 4.06 4.16
C ALA A 121 -6.90 4.23 4.59
N ASP A 122 -6.64 5.16 5.50
CA ASP A 122 -5.32 5.39 6.08
C ASP A 122 -5.46 5.96 7.49
N LEU A 123 -4.44 5.78 8.33
CA LEU A 123 -4.40 6.35 9.69
C LEU A 123 -4.50 7.87 9.65
N GLN A 124 -3.88 8.49 8.63
CA GLN A 124 -3.92 9.93 8.37
C GLN A 124 -4.04 10.17 6.87
N LEU A 125 -4.85 11.16 6.47
CA LEU A 125 -5.06 11.51 5.07
C LEU A 125 -4.22 12.72 4.63
N ASP A 126 -3.15 13.05 5.37
CA ASP A 126 -2.28 14.21 5.10
C ASP A 126 -1.70 14.21 3.67
N PHE A 127 -1.48 13.01 3.10
CA PHE A 127 -0.98 12.86 1.74
C PHE A 127 -2.06 12.84 0.66
N LEU A 128 -3.34 12.73 1.02
CA LEU A 128 -4.42 12.64 0.05
C LEU A 128 -4.52 13.92 -0.79
N ASP A 129 -4.34 15.09 -0.17
CA ASP A 129 -4.31 16.37 -0.89
C ASP A 129 -3.16 16.45 -1.89
N LEU A 130 -1.97 15.94 -1.52
CA LEU A 130 -0.86 15.81 -2.45
C LEU A 130 -1.12 14.75 -3.52
N GLY A 131 -1.90 13.71 -3.23
CA GLY A 131 -2.42 12.77 -4.23
C GLY A 131 -3.27 13.49 -5.28
N TYR A 132 -4.20 14.35 -4.86
CA TYR A 132 -4.99 15.16 -5.80
C TYR A 132 -4.14 16.10 -6.64
N GLU A 133 -3.09 16.71 -6.06
CA GLU A 133 -2.14 17.54 -6.82
C GLU A 133 -1.29 16.71 -7.79
N LEU A 134 -0.78 15.56 -7.33
CA LEU A 134 0.06 14.65 -8.10
C LEU A 134 -0.67 14.18 -9.36
N PHE A 135 -1.94 13.86 -9.24
CA PHE A 135 -2.73 13.27 -10.31
C PHE A 135 -3.69 14.25 -11.02
N ARG A 136 -3.80 15.50 -10.55
CA ARG A 136 -4.66 16.56 -11.10
C ARG A 136 -6.14 16.16 -11.24
N ASP A 137 -6.66 15.45 -10.25
CA ASP A 137 -7.96 14.75 -10.36
C ASP A 137 -8.96 15.06 -9.24
N ARG A 138 -8.78 16.17 -8.51
CA ARG A 138 -9.70 16.55 -7.40
C ARG A 138 -11.17 16.58 -7.79
N GLU A 139 -11.46 17.05 -9.00
CA GLU A 139 -12.83 17.17 -9.49
C GLU A 139 -13.36 15.89 -10.16
N THR A 140 -12.50 14.92 -10.45
CA THR A 140 -12.86 13.72 -11.25
C THR A 140 -12.75 12.41 -10.47
N LEU A 141 -11.98 12.37 -9.39
CA LEU A 141 -11.87 11.21 -8.52
C LEU A 141 -12.94 11.26 -7.44
N HIS A 142 -13.95 10.40 -7.55
CA HIS A 142 -15.12 10.35 -6.68
C HIS A 142 -15.08 9.16 -5.70
N SER A 143 -13.87 8.72 -5.35
CA SER A 143 -13.64 7.68 -4.35
C SER A 143 -13.97 8.13 -2.93
N THR A 144 -14.29 7.19 -2.06
CA THR A 144 -14.55 7.47 -0.64
C THR A 144 -13.28 7.26 0.16
N PHE A 145 -12.82 8.28 0.87
CA PHE A 145 -11.63 8.20 1.73
C PHE A 145 -12.01 8.22 3.20
N ILE A 146 -11.41 7.33 3.99
CA ILE A 146 -11.73 7.12 5.40
C ILE A 146 -10.45 7.26 6.22
N THR A 147 -10.41 8.23 7.13
CA THR A 147 -9.37 8.27 8.17
C THR A 147 -9.70 7.23 9.22
N ALA A 148 -8.84 6.23 9.38
CA ALA A 148 -9.13 5.06 10.18
C ALA A 148 -7.87 4.41 10.76
N ASP A 149 -7.93 4.06 12.04
CA ASP A 149 -7.04 3.05 12.62
C ASP A 149 -7.67 1.66 12.38
N ILE A 150 -6.89 0.72 11.82
CA ILE A 150 -7.32 -0.67 11.57
C ILE A 150 -7.54 -1.46 12.87
N PHE A 151 -6.91 -1.02 13.96
CA PHE A 151 -6.99 -1.65 15.29
C PHE A 151 -8.11 -1.07 16.14
N ASP A 152 -8.67 0.08 15.75
CA ASP A 152 -9.81 0.66 16.44
C ASP A 152 -11.13 0.07 15.93
N SER A 153 -11.75 -0.77 16.76
CA SER A 153 -13.07 -1.37 16.48
C SER A 153 -14.22 -0.34 16.35
N ALA A 154 -14.02 0.90 16.81
CA ALA A 154 -14.98 1.99 16.69
C ALA A 154 -14.70 2.90 15.48
N SER A 155 -13.65 2.61 14.70
CA SER A 155 -13.26 3.36 13.51
C SER A 155 -14.38 3.42 12.46
N ASP A 156 -14.43 4.53 11.73
CA ASP A 156 -15.36 4.74 10.61
C ASP A 156 -15.18 3.69 9.50
N LEU A 157 -14.04 3.00 9.47
CA LEU A 157 -13.80 1.84 8.61
C LEU A 157 -14.85 0.74 8.82
N MET A 158 -15.38 0.57 10.03
CA MET A 158 -16.39 -0.45 10.32
C MET A 158 -17.77 -0.14 9.72
N ARG A 159 -17.99 1.07 9.20
CA ARG A 159 -19.22 1.42 8.46
C ARG A 159 -19.35 0.68 7.13
N ILE A 160 -18.24 0.22 6.56
CA ILE A 160 -18.21 -0.53 5.29
C ILE A 160 -17.99 -2.04 5.49
N GLN A 161 -18.14 -2.54 6.72
CA GLN A 161 -18.00 -3.97 7.03
C GLN A 161 -18.90 -4.84 6.15
N GLY A 162 -18.40 -5.99 5.72
CA GLY A 162 -19.13 -6.94 4.89
C GLY A 162 -19.51 -6.42 3.50
N THR A 163 -18.94 -5.31 3.04
CA THR A 163 -19.29 -4.72 1.73
C THR A 163 -18.18 -4.75 0.69
N ILE A 164 -16.93 -5.03 1.08
CA ILE A 164 -15.78 -4.95 0.17
C ILE A 164 -15.51 -6.29 -0.52
N ASP A 165 -15.38 -6.29 -1.84
CA ASP A 165 -15.11 -7.51 -2.61
C ASP A 165 -13.61 -7.74 -2.78
N ILE A 166 -12.81 -6.67 -2.89
CA ILE A 166 -11.36 -6.73 -3.06
C ILE A 166 -10.69 -5.73 -2.10
N VAL A 167 -9.77 -6.21 -1.27
CA VAL A 167 -8.89 -5.37 -0.44
C VAL A 167 -7.47 -5.44 -1.01
N ASP A 168 -6.87 -4.29 -1.27
CA ASP A 168 -5.43 -4.17 -1.50
C ASP A 168 -4.75 -3.68 -0.22
N ALA A 169 -3.72 -4.39 0.20
CA ALA A 169 -2.94 -4.09 1.41
C ALA A 169 -1.45 -4.05 1.08
N SER A 170 -1.09 -3.30 0.04
CA SER A 170 0.28 -3.15 -0.42
C SER A 170 1.14 -2.34 0.56
N SER A 171 2.30 -2.89 0.94
CA SER A 171 3.21 -2.34 1.93
C SER A 171 2.57 -2.07 3.30
N PHE A 172 1.57 -2.87 3.68
CA PHE A 172 0.80 -2.70 4.92
C PHE A 172 1.21 -3.68 6.02
N PHE A 173 0.97 -5.00 5.86
CA PHE A 173 1.10 -5.94 6.97
C PHE A 173 2.52 -6.01 7.55
N HIS A 174 3.56 -5.98 6.72
CA HIS A 174 4.96 -6.04 7.17
C HIS A 174 5.39 -4.91 8.14
N LEU A 175 4.57 -3.87 8.32
CA LEU A 175 4.77 -2.83 9.32
C LEU A 175 4.51 -3.31 10.74
N PHE A 176 3.80 -4.43 10.92
CA PHE A 176 3.24 -4.85 12.20
C PHE A 176 3.91 -6.12 12.76
N SER A 177 3.80 -6.35 14.08
CA SER A 177 4.22 -7.61 14.71
C SER A 177 3.34 -8.78 14.24
N TRP A 178 3.68 -10.04 14.57
CA TRP A 178 2.82 -11.17 14.20
C TRP A 178 1.37 -11.00 14.72
N ASP A 179 1.22 -10.68 16.00
CA ASP A 179 -0.09 -10.56 16.64
C ASP A 179 -0.89 -9.39 16.06
N ASP A 180 -0.23 -8.26 15.80
CA ASP A 180 -0.85 -7.11 15.16
C ASP A 180 -1.23 -7.40 13.70
N GLN A 181 -0.42 -8.15 12.93
CA GLN A 181 -0.80 -8.57 11.57
C GLN A 181 -2.04 -9.45 11.58
N LYS A 182 -2.12 -10.36 12.53
CA LYS A 182 -3.30 -11.21 12.74
C LYS A 182 -4.53 -10.40 13.13
N ALA A 183 -4.40 -9.44 14.05
CA ALA A 183 -5.49 -8.53 14.42
C ALA A 183 -5.96 -7.68 13.23
N ALA A 184 -5.05 -7.13 12.44
CA ALA A 184 -5.38 -6.40 11.22
C ALA A 184 -6.08 -7.31 10.19
N ALA A 185 -5.59 -8.55 10.01
CA ALA A 185 -6.21 -9.53 9.12
C ALA A 185 -7.62 -9.93 9.56
N GLN A 186 -7.88 -10.06 10.86
CA GLN A 186 -9.24 -10.25 11.40
C GLN A 186 -10.15 -9.07 11.07
N THR A 187 -9.66 -7.83 11.18
CA THR A 187 -10.43 -6.65 10.75
C THR A 187 -10.69 -6.68 9.25
N VAL A 188 -9.69 -7.01 8.42
CA VAL A 188 -9.88 -7.20 6.97
C VAL A 188 -10.93 -8.27 6.67
N THR A 189 -10.95 -9.39 7.40
CA THR A 189 -12.00 -10.43 7.26
C THR A 189 -13.40 -9.87 7.51
N LYS A 190 -13.57 -8.95 8.47
CA LYS A 190 -14.86 -8.28 8.73
C LYS A 190 -15.24 -7.29 7.63
N LEU A 191 -14.27 -6.65 6.98
CA LEU A 191 -14.49 -5.73 5.87
C LEU A 191 -14.90 -6.44 4.59
N LEU A 192 -14.30 -7.61 4.35
CA LEU A 192 -14.63 -8.45 3.20
C LEU A 192 -16.09 -8.88 3.26
N LYS A 193 -16.76 -8.77 2.10
CA LYS A 193 -18.09 -9.32 1.89
C LYS A 193 -18.07 -10.82 2.20
N PRO A 194 -19.04 -11.35 2.97
CA PRO A 194 -19.05 -12.74 3.40
C PRO A 194 -19.53 -13.66 2.28
N GLN A 195 -18.72 -13.73 1.22
CA GLN A 195 -18.99 -14.52 0.03
C GLN A 195 -17.70 -15.16 -0.47
N LYS A 196 -17.87 -16.26 -1.19
CA LYS A 196 -16.80 -16.88 -1.97
C LYS A 196 -16.19 -15.86 -2.95
N ASP A 197 -14.89 -15.95 -3.15
CA ASP A 197 -14.10 -15.11 -4.06
C ASP A 197 -13.93 -13.63 -3.63
N SER A 198 -14.36 -13.26 -2.42
CA SER A 198 -13.82 -12.06 -1.78
C SER A 198 -12.30 -12.20 -1.62
N LEU A 199 -11.56 -11.15 -1.98
CA LEU A 199 -10.13 -11.25 -2.27
C LEU A 199 -9.33 -10.20 -1.49
N VAL A 200 -8.20 -10.61 -0.92
CA VAL A 200 -7.15 -9.69 -0.47
C VAL A 200 -5.95 -9.87 -1.41
N VAL A 201 -5.35 -8.77 -1.85
CA VAL A 201 -4.13 -8.76 -2.66
C VAL A 201 -3.13 -7.77 -2.08
N GLY A 202 -1.89 -7.87 -2.51
CA GLY A 202 -0.90 -6.82 -2.26
C GLY A 202 0.52 -7.29 -2.46
N ARG A 203 1.45 -6.35 -2.25
CA ARG A 203 2.89 -6.62 -2.23
C ARG A 203 3.53 -6.00 -1.01
N GLN A 204 4.45 -6.69 -0.36
CA GLN A 204 5.19 -6.18 0.79
C GLN A 204 6.61 -6.73 0.89
N MET A 205 7.34 -6.28 1.91
CA MET A 205 8.61 -6.91 2.26
C MET A 205 8.35 -8.27 2.91
N GLY A 206 9.02 -9.30 2.39
CA GLY A 206 9.08 -10.63 2.98
C GLY A 206 10.51 -10.99 3.36
N HIS A 207 10.67 -12.20 3.88
CA HIS A 207 11.96 -12.78 4.21
C HIS A 207 11.95 -14.26 3.82
N VAL A 208 13.05 -14.79 3.27
CA VAL A 208 13.11 -16.20 2.81
C VAL A 208 12.71 -17.19 3.92
N ASP A 209 13.17 -16.95 5.14
CA ASP A 209 12.88 -17.81 6.29
C ASP A 209 11.55 -17.47 7.00
N GLY A 210 11.00 -16.28 6.75
CA GLY A 210 9.96 -15.69 7.60
C GLY A 210 10.45 -15.38 9.03
N GLY A 211 10.01 -14.29 9.65
CA GLY A 211 10.39 -14.00 11.04
C GLY A 211 10.12 -12.60 11.53
N GLU A 212 10.42 -12.38 12.81
CA GLU A 212 10.36 -11.07 13.46
C GLU A 212 11.69 -10.34 13.37
N PHE A 213 11.61 -9.07 12.97
CA PHE A 213 12.77 -8.20 12.78
C PHE A 213 12.51 -6.84 13.42
N THR A 214 13.57 -6.15 13.84
CA THR A 214 13.42 -4.81 14.42
C THR A 214 12.92 -3.84 13.36
N ARG A 215 11.90 -3.04 13.68
CA ARG A 215 11.40 -1.99 12.78
C ARG A 215 12.48 -0.94 12.51
N ARG A 216 12.40 -0.29 11.35
CA ARG A 216 13.34 0.78 10.97
C ARG A 216 12.79 2.12 11.46
N GLY A 217 13.56 2.82 12.29
CA GLY A 217 13.22 4.17 12.76
C GLY A 217 12.10 4.26 13.80
N GLU A 218 11.48 3.14 14.16
CA GLU A 218 10.49 3.03 15.23
C GLU A 218 10.89 1.94 16.22
N LYS A 219 10.39 2.04 17.45
CA LYS A 219 10.53 0.96 18.43
C LYS A 219 9.58 -0.18 18.11
N GLY A 220 10.04 -1.42 18.30
CA GLY A 220 9.21 -2.62 18.18
C GLY A 220 9.64 -3.55 17.05
N LEU A 221 8.84 -4.60 16.86
CA LEU A 221 9.09 -5.69 15.91
C LEU A 221 8.10 -5.63 14.75
N GLY A 222 8.58 -5.99 13.56
CA GLY A 222 7.76 -6.25 12.38
C GLY A 222 7.99 -7.68 11.91
N PHE A 223 6.92 -8.39 11.54
CA PHE A 223 7.02 -9.73 10.99
C PHE A 223 7.11 -9.67 9.46
N ARG A 224 8.15 -10.25 8.88
CA ARG A 224 8.31 -10.40 7.43
C ARG A 224 7.99 -11.84 7.07
N HIS A 225 7.00 -12.04 6.21
CA HIS A 225 6.52 -13.37 5.85
C HIS A 225 7.31 -14.02 4.72
N ASN A 226 7.28 -15.34 4.71
CA ASN A 226 7.41 -16.19 3.51
C ASN A 226 6.05 -16.84 3.20
N ALA A 227 5.99 -17.70 2.18
CA ALA A 227 4.73 -18.36 1.78
C ALA A 227 4.14 -19.28 2.87
N GLU A 228 4.97 -19.95 3.66
CA GLU A 228 4.51 -20.83 4.73
C GLU A 228 3.86 -20.03 5.87
N THR A 229 4.57 -19.03 6.39
CA THR A 229 4.10 -18.20 7.50
C THR A 229 2.90 -17.35 7.11
N TRP A 230 2.83 -16.88 5.85
CA TRP A 230 1.65 -16.16 5.35
C TRP A 230 0.39 -17.04 5.36
N ARG A 231 0.52 -18.28 4.87
CA ARG A 231 -0.58 -19.25 4.88
C ARG A 231 -1.00 -19.61 6.31
N ARG A 232 -0.03 -19.82 7.20
CA ARG A 232 -0.28 -20.13 8.61
C ARG A 232 -1.12 -19.04 9.27
N MET A 233 -0.72 -17.77 9.12
CA MET A 233 -1.46 -16.65 9.69
C MET A 233 -2.92 -16.61 9.23
N TRP A 234 -3.17 -16.74 7.92
CA TRP A 234 -4.54 -16.70 7.39
C TRP A 234 -5.39 -17.92 7.75
N ASN A 235 -4.78 -19.09 7.97
CA ASN A 235 -5.48 -20.25 8.54
C ASN A 235 -5.94 -19.95 9.97
N GLU A 236 -5.07 -19.41 10.82
CA GLU A 236 -5.41 -19.01 12.20
C GLU A 236 -6.51 -17.94 12.22
N VAL A 237 -6.43 -16.93 11.35
CA VAL A 237 -7.46 -15.90 11.19
C VAL A 237 -8.81 -16.53 10.80
N GLY A 238 -8.81 -17.50 9.88
CA GLY A 238 -10.01 -18.21 9.44
C GLY A 238 -10.66 -19.02 10.56
N GLU A 239 -9.87 -19.76 11.33
CA GLU A 239 -10.33 -20.52 12.50
C GLU A 239 -11.01 -19.60 13.53
N GLU A 240 -10.35 -18.49 13.87
CA GLU A 240 -10.85 -17.51 14.84
C GLU A 240 -12.05 -16.70 14.34
N ALA A 241 -12.19 -16.54 13.01
CA ALA A 241 -13.34 -15.92 12.38
C ALA A 241 -14.57 -16.85 12.28
N GLY A 242 -14.60 -17.95 13.06
CA GLY A 242 -15.71 -18.91 13.06
C GLY A 242 -15.60 -19.99 11.99
N GLY A 243 -14.37 -20.36 11.61
CA GLY A 243 -14.11 -21.41 10.63
C GLY A 243 -14.25 -20.96 9.16
N VAL A 244 -13.99 -19.69 8.86
CA VAL A 244 -13.92 -19.19 7.48
C VAL A 244 -12.71 -19.82 6.80
N GLN A 245 -12.90 -20.34 5.59
CA GLN A 245 -11.81 -20.96 4.85
C GLN A 245 -11.17 -19.94 3.89
N PHE A 246 -9.85 -19.80 3.99
CA PHE A 246 -9.06 -18.97 3.08
C PHE A 246 -8.06 -19.83 2.29
N SER A 247 -7.87 -19.50 1.01
CA SER A 247 -6.70 -19.91 0.24
C SER A 247 -5.72 -18.73 0.22
N ALA A 248 -4.60 -18.88 0.91
CA ALA A 248 -3.55 -17.86 0.99
C ALA A 248 -2.30 -18.30 0.21
N GLU A 249 -1.91 -17.47 -0.76
CA GLU A 249 -0.77 -17.68 -1.63
C GLU A 249 0.21 -16.51 -1.50
N ALA A 250 1.50 -16.81 -1.62
CA ALA A 250 2.54 -15.78 -1.70
C ALA A 250 3.64 -16.20 -2.67
N ILE A 251 4.07 -15.24 -3.49
CA ILE A 251 5.15 -15.37 -4.47
C ILE A 251 6.31 -14.51 -3.99
N LEU A 252 7.45 -15.15 -3.69
CA LEU A 252 8.68 -14.46 -3.32
C LEU A 252 9.47 -14.13 -4.59
N LYS A 253 9.81 -12.86 -4.75
CA LYS A 253 10.60 -12.31 -5.85
C LYS A 253 11.85 -11.64 -5.28
N PRO A 254 12.97 -11.63 -6.02
CA PRO A 254 14.09 -10.76 -5.67
C PRO A 254 13.61 -9.31 -5.49
N ILE A 255 14.19 -8.60 -4.53
CA ILE A 255 13.96 -7.15 -4.42
C ILE A 255 14.46 -6.50 -5.71
N PRO A 256 13.66 -5.63 -6.36
CA PRO A 256 14.11 -4.87 -7.52
C PRO A 256 15.44 -4.18 -7.24
N ARG A 257 16.34 -4.19 -8.22
CA ARG A 257 17.72 -3.71 -8.03
C ARG A 257 17.73 -2.25 -7.56
N GLU A 258 16.81 -1.46 -8.10
CA GLU A 258 16.61 -0.05 -7.84
C GLU A 258 16.29 0.19 -6.36
N LEU A 259 15.35 -0.61 -5.82
CA LEU A 259 15.00 -0.58 -4.40
C LEU A 259 16.15 -1.11 -3.54
N LYS A 260 16.87 -2.12 -4.00
CA LYS A 260 18.03 -2.67 -3.30
C LYS A 260 19.16 -1.65 -3.20
N ASP A 261 19.45 -0.92 -4.28
CA ASP A 261 20.48 0.10 -4.37
C ASP A 261 20.10 1.32 -3.50
N ALA A 262 18.84 1.76 -3.54
CA ALA A 262 18.32 2.80 -2.64
C ALA A 262 18.40 2.41 -1.15
N MET A 263 18.27 1.12 -0.83
CA MET A 263 18.39 0.59 0.53
C MET A 263 19.82 0.21 0.93
N GLN A 264 20.78 0.16 -0.01
CA GLN A 264 22.09 -0.46 0.17
C GLN A 264 22.92 0.23 1.27
N SER A 265 22.92 1.56 1.30
CA SER A 265 23.62 2.33 2.33
C SER A 265 23.05 2.11 3.74
N GLN A 266 21.88 1.46 3.84
CA GLN A 266 21.11 1.24 5.05
C GLN A 266 20.87 -0.24 5.37
N SER A 267 21.54 -1.18 4.68
CA SER A 267 21.38 -2.61 4.93
C SER A 267 21.83 -2.97 6.35
N ARG A 268 20.99 -3.69 7.09
CA ARG A 268 21.37 -4.33 8.35
C ARG A 268 21.68 -5.81 8.09
N PRO A 269 22.46 -6.49 8.96
CA PRO A 269 22.68 -7.94 8.83
C PRO A 269 21.38 -8.74 8.72
N GLU A 270 20.37 -8.35 9.49
CA GLU A 270 19.03 -8.96 9.49
C GLU A 270 18.18 -8.70 8.23
N ASP A 271 18.71 -7.95 7.24
CA ASP A 271 18.07 -7.79 5.93
C ASP A 271 18.63 -8.77 4.89
N GLU A 272 19.66 -9.54 5.22
CA GLU A 272 20.09 -10.69 4.43
C GLU A 272 18.95 -11.71 4.36
N GLY A 273 18.47 -12.00 3.13
CA GLY A 273 17.28 -12.85 2.93
C GLY A 273 15.98 -12.08 2.74
N ASN A 274 15.98 -10.75 2.78
CA ASN A 274 14.81 -9.96 2.40
C ASN A 274 14.43 -10.17 0.93
N VAL A 275 13.13 -10.29 0.69
CA VAL A 275 12.54 -10.51 -0.63
C VAL A 275 11.34 -9.59 -0.83
N SER A 276 10.98 -9.32 -2.08
CA SER A 276 9.65 -8.80 -2.38
C SER A 276 8.65 -9.95 -2.30
N MET A 277 7.63 -9.83 -1.48
CA MET A 277 6.54 -10.81 -1.41
C MET A 277 5.27 -10.21 -2.02
N GLU A 278 4.77 -10.85 -3.07
CA GLU A 278 3.44 -10.59 -3.60
C GLU A 278 2.49 -11.64 -3.04
N PHE A 279 1.27 -11.28 -2.64
CA PHE A 279 0.37 -12.21 -1.97
C PHE A 279 -1.08 -12.07 -2.44
N SER A 280 -1.82 -13.16 -2.31
CA SER A 280 -3.27 -13.14 -2.43
C SER A 280 -3.92 -14.02 -1.36
N VAL A 281 -5.14 -13.66 -0.96
CA VAL A 281 -5.94 -14.41 0.00
C VAL A 281 -7.37 -14.43 -0.50
N ARG A 282 -7.86 -15.61 -0.82
CA ARG A 282 -9.20 -15.82 -1.36
C ARG A 282 -10.07 -16.47 -0.32
N ARG A 283 -11.22 -15.86 -0.04
CA ARG A 283 -12.29 -16.46 0.76
C ARG A 283 -12.96 -17.60 -0.02
N LEU A 284 -13.03 -18.78 0.58
CA LEU A 284 -13.58 -20.00 -0.04
C LEU A 284 -15.04 -20.28 0.36
N THR A 285 -15.47 -19.76 1.52
CA THR A 285 -16.80 -19.98 2.11
C THR A 285 -17.46 -18.70 2.60
#